data_AF-A0A378C7L4-F1
#
_entry.id   AF-A0A378C7L4-F1
#
_cell.length_a   1.000
_cell.length_b   1.000
_cell.length_c   1.000
_cell.angle_alpha   90.00
_cell.angle_beta   90.00
_cell.angle_gamma   90.00
#
_symmetry.space_group_name_H-M   'P 1'
#
loop_
_entity.id
_entity.type
_entity.pdbx_description
1 polymer ?
#
loop_
_entity_poly.entity_id
_entity_poly.type
_entity_poly.pdbx_seq_one_letter_code
_entity_poly.pdbx_strand_id
1 'polypeptide(L)'
;MTVNAEIQALRLIQEQRSGGGEITQHIISTKPGCLIFDVYSWEHEGKCIVWDVDAFSREMIVLDFNSKASFKKAYGLARLLRGKGQLKRM
;
A
#
# COMPACT_ATOMS: atom_id res chain seq x y z
N MET A 1 -7.21 -8.52 -9.72
CA MET A 1 -6.77 -9.17 -8.46
C MET A 1 -7.99 -9.34 -7.55
N THR A 2 -8.19 -10.54 -7.00
CA THR A 2 -9.39 -10.86 -6.20
C THR A 2 -9.16 -10.54 -4.72
N VAL A 3 -10.23 -10.18 -4.01
CA VAL A 3 -10.23 -9.89 -2.56
C VAL A 3 -9.60 -11.03 -1.75
N ASN A 4 -9.68 -12.27 -2.24
CA ASN A 4 -9.08 -13.43 -1.58
C ASN A 4 -7.54 -13.41 -1.60
N ALA A 5 -6.91 -12.87 -2.65
CA ALA A 5 -5.45 -12.72 -2.69
C ALA A 5 -4.97 -11.68 -1.67
N GLU A 6 -5.74 -10.59 -1.49
CA GLU A 6 -5.46 -9.53 -0.52
C GLU A 6 -5.59 -10.03 0.94
N ILE A 7 -6.56 -10.92 1.20
CA ILE A 7 -6.73 -11.58 2.51
C ILE A 7 -5.57 -12.54 2.82
N GLN A 8 -5.01 -13.21 1.80
CA GLN A 8 -3.84 -14.07 1.99
C GLN A 8 -2.57 -13.26 2.28
N ALA A 9 -2.36 -12.13 1.60
CA ALA A 9 -1.24 -11.22 1.92
C ALA A 9 -1.31 -10.71 3.36
N LEU A 10 -2.50 -10.36 3.83
CA LEU A 10 -2.77 -10.01 5.23
C LEU A 10 -2.41 -11.12 6.22
N ARG A 11 -2.79 -12.37 5.91
CA ARG A 11 -2.43 -13.52 6.76
C ARG A 11 -0.92 -13.73 6.79
N LEU A 12 -0.23 -13.61 5.66
CA LEU A 12 1.23 -13.73 5.59
C LEU A 12 1.95 -12.65 6.43
N ILE A 13 1.44 -11.41 6.40
CA ILE A 13 1.94 -10.31 7.25
C ILE A 13 1.68 -10.57 8.74
N GLN A 14 0.49 -11.09 9.08
CA GLN A 14 0.15 -11.49 10.46
C GLN A 14 0.99 -12.68 10.96
N GLU A 15 1.41 -13.57 10.07
CA GLU A 15 2.23 -14.76 10.36
C GLU A 15 3.75 -14.47 10.39
N GLN A 16 4.19 -13.21 10.29
CA GLN A 16 5.60 -12.81 10.24
C GLN A 16 6.41 -13.54 9.15
N ARG A 17 5.76 -13.98 8.06
CA ARG A 17 6.47 -14.58 6.93
C ARG A 17 7.04 -13.47 6.06
N SER A 18 8.33 -13.57 5.75
CA SER A 18 9.18 -12.66 4.97
C SER A 18 8.73 -12.45 3.51
N GLY A 19 7.48 -12.05 3.28
CA GLY A 19 7.09 -11.34 2.07
C GLY A 19 7.37 -9.86 2.30
N GLY A 20 7.93 -9.15 1.31
CA GLY A 20 8.43 -7.77 1.42
C GLY A 20 7.41 -6.66 1.75
N GLY A 21 6.36 -6.98 2.52
CA GLY A 21 5.33 -6.06 2.97
C GLY A 21 4.30 -5.68 1.91
N GLU A 22 4.51 -6.00 0.64
CA GLU A 22 3.56 -5.64 -0.43
C GLU A 22 2.26 -6.44 -0.32
N ILE A 23 1.14 -5.73 -0.12
CA ILE A 23 -0.22 -6.32 -0.06
C ILE A 23 -0.85 -6.32 -1.45
N THR A 24 -0.70 -5.21 -2.16
CA THR A 24 -1.14 -5.01 -3.54
C THR A 24 -0.35 -3.84 -4.11
N GLN A 25 -0.41 -3.63 -5.42
CA GLN A 25 0.33 -2.58 -6.11
C GLN A 25 0.20 -1.22 -5.40
N HIS A 26 1.37 -0.68 -5.02
CA HIS A 26 1.56 0.59 -4.30
C HIS A 26 0.97 0.63 -2.88
N ILE A 27 0.51 -0.49 -2.33
CA ILE A 27 0.02 -0.59 -0.95
C ILE A 27 0.82 -1.65 -0.21
N ILE A 28 1.62 -1.19 0.74
CA ILE A 28 2.54 -2.03 1.50
C ILE A 28 2.22 -1.97 3.01
N SER A 29 2.72 -2.93 3.77
CA SER A 29 2.67 -2.99 5.22
C SER A 29 4.04 -3.46 5.70
N THR A 30 4.83 -2.51 6.19
CA THR A 30 6.20 -2.75 6.66
C THR A 30 6.26 -2.99 8.16
N LYS A 31 5.18 -2.72 8.89
CA LYS A 31 5.03 -2.98 10.32
C LYS A 31 3.57 -3.35 10.66
N PRO A 32 3.34 -4.19 11.69
CA PRO A 32 1.99 -4.49 12.17
C PRO A 32 1.21 -3.22 12.53
N GLY A 33 -0.08 -3.20 12.19
CA GLY A 33 -0.97 -2.07 12.47
C GLY A 33 -0.76 -0.85 11.57
N CYS A 34 -0.02 -0.98 10.47
CA CYS A 34 0.26 0.11 9.55
C CYS A 34 0.13 -0.33 8.09
N LEU A 35 -0.58 0.47 7.31
CA LEU A 35 -0.56 0.45 5.86
C LEU A 35 0.20 1.66 5.34
N ILE A 36 0.87 1.50 4.22
CA ILE A 36 1.55 2.57 3.52
C ILE A 36 1.03 2.56 2.08
N PHE A 37 0.54 3.70 1.61
CA PHE A 37 0.31 3.94 0.20
C PHE A 37 1.56 4.63 -0.36
N ASP A 38 2.26 3.92 -1.24
CA ASP A 38 3.48 4.35 -1.91
C ASP A 38 3.14 5.26 -3.10
N VAL A 39 3.02 6.56 -2.81
CA VAL A 39 2.75 7.59 -3.82
C VAL A 39 3.91 7.69 -4.80
N TYR A 40 5.15 7.58 -4.33
CA TYR A 40 6.35 7.73 -5.16
C TYR A 40 6.39 6.71 -6.29
N SER A 41 6.26 5.42 -5.95
CA SER A 41 6.21 4.34 -6.95
C SER A 41 4.97 4.46 -7.84
N TRP A 42 3.86 4.96 -7.30
CA TRP A 42 2.63 5.15 -8.07
C TRP A 42 2.75 6.27 -9.12
N GLU A 43 3.34 7.41 -8.79
CA GLU A 43 3.52 8.53 -9.74
C GLU A 43 4.58 8.26 -10.82
N HIS A 44 5.53 7.38 -10.49
CA HIS A 44 6.62 6.98 -11.38
C HIS A 44 6.39 5.63 -12.06
N GLU A 45 5.20 5.04 -11.90
CA GLU A 45 4.85 3.79 -12.57
C GLU A 45 5.03 3.89 -14.09
N GLY A 46 5.84 2.99 -14.65
CA GLY A 46 6.18 2.95 -16.07
C GLY A 46 7.29 3.91 -16.50
N LYS A 47 7.90 4.65 -15.58
CA LYS A 47 9.07 5.50 -15.84
C LYS A 47 10.34 4.78 -15.38
N CYS A 48 11.42 4.88 -16.16
CA CYS A 48 12.75 4.49 -15.69
C CYS A 48 13.28 5.61 -14.78
N ILE A 49 13.23 5.37 -13.47
CA ILE A 49 13.68 6.33 -12.46
C ILE A 49 14.77 5.72 -11.59
N VAL A 50 15.67 6.58 -11.11
CA VAL A 50 16.58 6.23 -10.02
C VAL A 50 15.76 6.20 -8.73
N TRP A 51 15.91 5.15 -7.94
CA TRP A 51 15.21 5.04 -6.66
C TRP A 51 15.73 6.10 -5.67
N ASP A 52 14.83 6.98 -5.21
CA ASP A 52 15.11 7.99 -4.20
C ASP A 52 14.33 7.64 -2.92
N VAL A 53 15.07 7.16 -1.91
CA VAL A 53 14.53 6.76 -0.61
C VAL A 53 13.92 7.93 0.14
N ASP A 54 14.49 9.13 -0.02
CA ASP A 54 14.03 10.33 0.68
C ASP A 54 12.74 10.85 0.05
N ALA A 55 12.64 10.80 -1.29
CA ALA A 55 11.40 11.11 -2.00
C ALA A 55 10.28 10.14 -1.62
N PHE A 56 10.56 8.83 -1.63
CA PHE A 56 9.64 7.82 -1.14
C PHE A 56 9.14 8.12 0.28
N SER A 57 10.06 8.44 1.21
CA SER A 57 9.72 8.71 2.61
C SER A 57 8.90 9.99 2.80
N ARG A 58 9.10 11.01 1.96
CA ARG A 58 8.32 12.26 1.99
C ARG A 58 6.93 12.11 1.39
N GLU A 59 6.79 11.26 0.37
CA GLU A 59 5.57 11.13 -0.42
C GLU A 59 4.65 10.01 0.09
N MET A 60 5.16 9.05 0.85
CA MET A 60 4.37 7.95 1.36
C MET A 60 3.22 8.42 2.27
N ILE A 61 2.06 7.79 2.14
CA ILE A 61 0.91 8.03 3.02
C ILE A 61 0.79 6.87 3.99
N VAL A 62 1.02 7.14 5.27
CA VAL A 62 0.91 6.18 6.37
C VAL A 62 -0.52 6.15 6.90
N LEU A 63 -1.10 4.95 7.02
CA LEU A 63 -2.46 4.70 7.48
C LEU A 63 -2.46 3.65 8.59
N ASP A 64 -2.60 4.10 9.82
CA ASP A 64 -2.59 3.23 10.99
C ASP A 64 -3.93 2.50 11.19
N PHE A 65 -3.85 1.30 11.77
CA PHE A 65 -4.99 0.50 12.17
C PHE A 65 -4.67 -0.37 13.40
N ASN A 66 -5.63 -0.53 14.29
CA ASN A 66 -5.48 -1.32 15.52
C ASN A 66 -6.52 -2.44 15.66
N SER A 67 -7.44 -2.55 14.71
CA SER A 67 -8.51 -3.53 14.70
C SER A 67 -8.83 -3.97 13.27
N LYS A 68 -9.54 -5.09 13.13
CA LYS A 68 -10.04 -5.55 11.82
C LYS A 68 -10.96 -4.53 11.15
N ALA A 69 -11.75 -3.79 11.93
CA ALA A 69 -12.65 -2.76 11.41
C ALA A 69 -11.86 -1.53 10.91
N SER A 70 -10.89 -1.05 11.68
CA SER A 70 -10.03 0.07 11.25
C SER A 70 -9.14 -0.32 10.07
N PHE A 71 -8.69 -1.58 10.01
CA PHE A 71 -7.94 -2.10 8.87
C PHE A 71 -8.74 -1.97 7.57
N LYS A 72 -10.00 -2.41 7.56
CA LYS A 72 -10.85 -2.31 6.37
C LYS A 72 -11.02 -0.86 5.89
N LYS A 73 -11.10 0.09 6.83
CA LYS A 73 -11.20 1.53 6.52
C LYS A 73 -9.89 2.06 5.93
N ALA A 74 -8.75 1.79 6.58
CA ALA A 74 -7.42 2.18 6.11
C ALA A 74 -7.13 1.62 4.71
N TYR A 75 -7.44 0.33 4.51
CA TYR A 75 -7.27 -0.33 3.22
C TYR A 75 -8.20 0.22 2.14
N GLY A 76 -9.47 0.47 2.48
CA GLY A 76 -10.41 1.12 1.58
C GLY A 76 -9.94 2.52 1.15
N LEU A 77 -9.39 3.29 2.09
CA LEU A 77 -8.82 4.61 1.82
C LEU A 77 -7.60 4.52 0.90
N ALA A 78 -6.65 3.61 1.18
CA ALA A 78 -5.49 3.37 0.32
C ALA A 78 -5.90 3.03 -1.13
N ARG A 79 -6.92 2.17 -1.29
CA ARG A 79 -7.48 1.82 -2.61
C ARG A 79 -8.15 3.01 -3.29
N LEU A 80 -8.86 3.85 -2.55
CA LEU A 80 -9.49 5.06 -3.09
C LEU A 80 -8.46 6.09 -3.54
N LEU A 81 -7.38 6.28 -2.77
CA LEU A 81 -6.28 7.16 -3.14
C LEU A 81 -5.62 6.70 -4.44
N ARG A 82 -5.33 5.40 -4.55
CA ARG A 82 -4.86 4.79 -5.80
C ARG A 82 -5.83 5.00 -6.97
N GLY A 83 -7.13 4.79 -6.76
CA GLY A 83 -8.17 4.92 -7.80
C GLY A 83 -8.47 6.35 -8.24
N LYS A 84 -8.48 7.32 -7.32
CA LYS A 84 -8.62 8.76 -7.66
C LYS A 84 -7.47 9.26 -8.53
N GLY A 85 -6.29 8.68 -8.31
CA GLY A 85 -5.14 8.92 -9.15
C GLY A 85 -5.32 8.46 -10.61
N GLN A 86 -6.08 7.39 -10.86
CA GLN A 86 -6.39 6.91 -12.21
C GLN A 86 -7.37 7.85 -12.94
N LEU A 87 -8.27 8.53 -12.22
CA LEU A 87 -9.18 9.54 -12.78
C LEU A 87 -8.46 10.79 -13.31
N LYS A 88 -7.29 11.15 -12.79
CA LYS A 88 -6.46 12.26 -13.33
C LYS A 88 -5.78 11.92 -14.66
N ARG A 89 -5.76 10.64 -15.06
CA ARG A 89 -5.13 10.16 -16.30
C ARG A 89 -6.16 9.89 -17.43
N MET A 90 -7.43 10.23 -17.23
CA MET A 90 -8.46 10.31 -18.29
C MET A 90 -8.59 11.76 -18.75
#